data_AF-A0A930M9T0-F1
#
_entry.id   AF-A0A930M9T0-F1
#
_cell.length_a   1.000
_cell.length_b   1.000
_cell.length_c   1.000
_cell.angle_alpha   90.00
_cell.angle_beta   90.00
_cell.angle_gamma   90.00
#
_symmetry.space_group_name_H-M   'P 1'
#
loop_
_entity.id
_entity.type
_entity.pdbx_description
1 polymer ?
#
loop_
_entity_poly.entity_id
_entity_poly.type
_entity_poly.pdbx_seq_one_letter_code
_entity_poly.pdbx_strand_id
1 'polypeptide(L)'
;YEDGLLVETVDGTVRMVRVRSHNTIASGKGVRIGTPVEELRRVYGEPSMIYGKDYIYFFEEDPTVGFAFSITDDHVSEMRMGDLGL
;
A
#
# COMPACT_ATOMS: atom_id res chain seq x y z
N TYR A 1 -20.51 -0.43 9.22
CA TYR A 1 -19.86 -0.12 7.93
C TYR A 1 -18.39 -0.11 8.22
N GLU A 2 -17.65 -1.14 7.81
CA GLU A 2 -16.20 -1.14 8.03
C GLU A 2 -15.56 -0.21 7.00
N ASP A 3 -14.84 0.78 7.48
CA ASP A 3 -14.20 1.82 6.67
C ASP A 3 -13.12 1.20 5.77
N GLY A 4 -13.51 0.84 4.56
CA GLY A 4 -12.60 0.29 3.55
C GLY A 4 -11.63 1.30 2.96
N LEU A 5 -11.82 2.59 3.26
CA LEU A 5 -10.93 3.68 2.88
C LEU A 5 -10.80 4.66 4.06
N LEU A 6 -9.56 4.95 4.42
CA LEU A 6 -9.19 6.02 5.36
C LEU A 6 -8.25 6.99 4.63
N VAL A 7 -8.51 8.28 4.78
CA VAL A 7 -7.67 9.37 4.27
C VAL A 7 -7.34 10.28 5.44
N GLU A 8 -6.06 10.39 5.76
CA GLU A 8 -5.57 11.27 6.82
C GLU A 8 -4.93 12.51 6.19
N THR A 9 -5.26 13.67 6.73
CA THR A 9 -4.81 14.96 6.22
C THR A 9 -4.10 15.77 7.30
N VAL A 10 -3.05 16.50 6.92
CA VAL A 10 -2.39 17.51 7.76
C VAL A 10 -2.43 18.83 6.99
N ASP A 11 -2.96 19.87 7.62
CA ASP A 11 -3.11 21.21 7.03
C ASP A 11 -3.80 21.21 5.64
N GLY A 12 -4.82 20.36 5.48
CA GLY A 12 -5.57 20.22 4.22
C GLY A 12 -4.87 19.41 3.13
N THR A 13 -3.67 18.87 3.39
CA THR A 13 -2.92 18.01 2.46
C THR A 13 -3.04 16.55 2.88
N VAL A 14 -3.31 15.65 1.92
CA VAL A 14 -3.34 14.20 2.17
C VAL A 14 -1.95 13.71 2.55
N ARG A 15 -1.85 13.04 3.70
CA ARG A 15 -0.60 12.44 4.20
C ARG A 15 -0.59 10.93 4.14
N MET A 16 -1.74 10.31 4.33
CA MET A 16 -1.89 8.87 4.28
C MET A 16 -3.22 8.51 3.63
N VAL A 17 -3.16 7.55 2.72
CA VAL A 17 -4.32 6.84 2.20
C VAL A 17 -4.16 5.38 2.59
N ARG A 18 -5.17 4.84 3.25
CA ARG A 18 -5.23 3.43 3.64
C ARG A 18 -6.47 2.79 3.06
N VAL A 19 -6.27 1.68 2.37
CA VAL A 19 -7.35 0.87 1.79
C VAL A 19 -7.37 -0.48 2.49
N ARG A 20 -8.55 -0.85 2.99
CA ARG A 20 -8.85 -2.11 3.67
C ARG A 20 -10.10 -2.74 3.08
N SER A 21 -10.26 -4.04 3.33
CA SER A 21 -11.42 -4.84 2.88
C SER A 21 -11.54 -4.95 1.36
N HIS A 22 -12.26 -5.96 0.87
CA HIS A 22 -12.44 -6.13 -0.57
C HIS A 22 -13.28 -5.00 -1.15
N ASN A 23 -12.67 -4.13 -1.94
CA ASN A 23 -13.30 -3.02 -2.61
C ASN A 23 -12.71 -2.82 -4.03
N THR A 24 -13.25 -1.85 -4.77
CA THR A 24 -12.85 -1.59 -6.17
C THR A 24 -11.65 -0.65 -6.31
N ILE A 25 -11.06 -0.18 -5.21
CA ILE A 25 -9.90 0.72 -5.23
C ILE A 25 -8.65 -0.09 -5.57
N ALA A 26 -7.87 0.44 -6.51
CA ALA A 26 -6.60 -0.12 -6.93
C ALA A 26 -5.52 0.97 -6.94
N SER A 27 -4.26 0.56 -6.81
CA SER A 27 -3.12 1.42 -7.07
C SER A 27 -3.06 1.82 -8.55
N GLY A 28 -2.25 2.82 -8.88
CA GLY A 28 -2.06 3.26 -10.27
C GLY A 28 -1.57 2.16 -11.23
N LYS A 29 -0.98 1.08 -10.72
CA LYS A 29 -0.57 -0.09 -11.52
C LYS A 29 -1.53 -1.28 -11.42
N GLY A 30 -2.73 -1.10 -10.86
CA GLY A 30 -3.79 -2.12 -10.83
C GLY A 30 -3.74 -3.10 -9.66
N VAL A 31 -2.86 -2.91 -8.68
CA VAL A 31 -2.82 -3.75 -7.46
C VAL A 31 -3.98 -3.35 -6.55
N ARG A 32 -4.71 -4.32 -6.01
CA ARG A 32 -5.85 -4.12 -5.10
C ARG A 32 -5.82 -5.14 -3.96
N ILE A 33 -6.72 -4.98 -3.00
CA ILE A 33 -6.94 -6.02 -1.98
C ILE A 33 -7.30 -7.33 -2.68
N GLY A 34 -6.63 -8.41 -2.29
CA GLY A 34 -6.73 -9.73 -2.91
C GLY A 34 -5.79 -9.97 -4.10
N THR A 35 -4.94 -9.01 -4.49
CA THR A 35 -3.91 -9.29 -5.52
C THR A 35 -2.87 -10.28 -4.97
N PRO A 36 -2.52 -11.36 -5.70
CA PRO A 36 -1.47 -12.29 -5.30
C PRO A 36 -0.10 -11.59 -5.20
N VAL A 37 0.73 -12.00 -4.24
CA VAL A 37 2.06 -11.41 -4.02
C VAL A 37 2.99 -11.55 -5.25
N GLU A 38 2.83 -12.62 -6.03
CA GLU A 38 3.56 -12.80 -7.29
C GLU A 38 3.18 -11.75 -8.34
N GLU A 39 1.89 -11.40 -8.43
CA GLU A 39 1.41 -10.38 -9.36
C GLU A 39 1.85 -8.98 -8.90
N LEU A 40 1.79 -8.71 -7.59
CA LEU A 40 2.37 -7.49 -7.01
C LEU A 40 3.84 -7.33 -7.42
N ARG A 41 4.67 -8.36 -7.22
CA ARG A 41 6.09 -8.33 -7.57
C ARG A 41 6.34 -8.22 -9.07
N ARG A 42 5.46 -8.80 -9.90
CA ARG A 42 5.54 -8.65 -11.36
C ARG A 42 5.37 -7.19 -11.80
N VAL A 43 4.53 -6.44 -11.10
CA VAL A 43 4.12 -5.08 -11.49
C VAL A 43 4.97 -3.99 -10.82
N TYR A 44 5.35 -4.19 -9.56
CA TYR A 44 6.15 -3.25 -8.78
C TYR A 44 7.63 -3.64 -8.68
N GLY A 45 8.01 -4.86 -9.03
CA GLY A 45 9.35 -5.39 -8.79
C GLY A 45 9.50 -5.92 -7.37
N GLU A 46 10.75 -6.17 -6.97
CA GLU A 46 11.07 -6.50 -5.58
C GLU A 46 10.85 -5.26 -4.68
N PRO A 47 10.32 -5.46 -3.46
CA PRO A 47 10.16 -4.36 -2.51
C PRO A 47 11.52 -3.79 -2.11
N SER A 48 11.55 -2.48 -1.86
CA SER A 48 12.71 -1.79 -1.28
C SER A 48 13.04 -2.33 0.11
N MET A 49 12.01 -2.72 0.87
CA MET A 49 12.14 -3.29 2.20
C MET A 49 10.95 -4.24 2.51
N ILE A 50 11.21 -5.28 3.30
CA ILE A 50 10.16 -6.11 3.90
C ILE A 50 10.22 -5.92 5.41
N TYR A 51 9.12 -5.44 6.01
CA TYR A 51 9.00 -5.26 7.46
C TYR A 51 7.81 -6.05 8.00
N GLY A 52 8.08 -7.19 8.62
CA GLY A 52 7.04 -8.14 9.03
C GLY A 52 6.25 -8.63 7.81
N LYS A 53 4.97 -8.25 7.72
CA LYS A 53 4.09 -8.58 6.59
C LYS A 53 4.04 -7.50 5.50
N ASP A 54 4.72 -6.39 5.69
CA ASP A 54 4.62 -5.23 4.81
C ASP A 54 5.73 -5.24 3.76
N TYR A 55 5.31 -5.19 2.49
CA TYR A 55 6.18 -5.05 1.33
C TYR A 55 6.20 -3.57 0.95
N ILE A 56 7.34 -2.93 1.16
CA ILE A 56 7.49 -1.48 1.10
C ILE A 56 8.23 -1.08 -0.17
N TYR A 57 7.64 -0.16 -0.91
CA TYR A 57 8.14 0.41 -2.15
C TYR A 57 8.27 1.93 -1.97
N PHE A 58 9.49 2.39 -1.76
CA PHE A 58 9.78 3.82 -1.58
C PHE A 58 9.66 4.57 -2.89
N PHE A 59 9.25 5.83 -2.81
CA PHE A 59 9.48 6.78 -3.88
C PHE A 59 10.98 7.10 -3.94
N GLU A 60 11.59 7.00 -5.12
CA GLU A 60 13.06 7.04 -5.25
C GLU A 60 13.68 8.35 -4.75
N GLU A 61 12.96 9.47 -4.90
CA GLU A 61 13.46 10.80 -4.49
C GLU A 61 13.19 11.13 -3.01
N ASP A 62 12.27 10.40 -2.36
CA ASP A 62 11.92 10.60 -0.95
C ASP A 62 11.52 9.27 -0.29
N PRO A 63 12.41 8.64 0.50
CA PRO A 63 12.14 7.35 1.13
C PRO A 63 11.17 7.44 2.32
N THR A 64 10.70 8.62 2.70
CA THR A 64 9.62 8.75 3.69
C THR A 64 8.25 8.50 3.04
N VAL A 65 8.15 8.63 1.71
CA VAL A 65 6.92 8.47 0.94
C VAL A 65 6.97 7.17 0.14
N GLY A 66 5.87 6.43 0.10
CA GLY A 66 5.82 5.22 -0.72
C GLY A 66 4.50 4.48 -0.68
N PHE A 67 4.54 3.25 -1.18
CA PHE A 67 3.50 2.25 -0.99
C PHE A 67 3.96 1.20 0.01
N ALA A 68 3.07 0.80 0.91
CA ALA A 68 3.20 -0.40 1.71
C ALA A 68 2.02 -1.33 1.43
N PHE A 69 2.32 -2.54 0.99
CA PHE A 69 1.33 -3.60 0.78
C PHE A 69 1.49 -4.63 1.90
N SER A 70 0.50 -4.75 2.78
CA SER A 70 0.49 -5.83 3.77
C SER A 70 0.06 -7.14 3.10
N ILE A 71 0.78 -8.22 3.36
CA ILE A 71 0.51 -9.55 2.80
C ILE A 71 -0.12 -10.46 3.86
N THR A 72 -1.12 -11.23 3.47
CA THR A 72 -1.74 -12.28 4.30
C THR A 72 -2.18 -13.41 3.38
N ASP A 73 -1.82 -14.65 3.71
CA ASP A 73 -2.09 -15.84 2.88
C ASP A 73 -1.67 -15.64 1.41
N ASP A 74 -0.48 -15.07 1.17
CA ASP A 74 0.09 -14.75 -0.15
C ASP A 74 -0.71 -13.75 -1.00
N HIS A 75 -1.63 -13.00 -0.39
CA HIS A 75 -2.40 -11.96 -1.06
C HIS A 75 -2.30 -10.61 -0.34
N VAL A 76 -2.44 -9.52 -1.08
CA VAL A 76 -2.50 -8.15 -0.53
C VAL A 76 -3.75 -8.03 0.34
N SER A 77 -3.59 -7.77 1.63
CA SER A 77 -4.69 -7.60 2.60
C SER A 77 -4.93 -6.16 3.00
N GLU A 78 -3.96 -5.28 2.79
CA GLU A 78 -4.06 -3.83 3.02
C GLU A 78 -3.12 -3.07 2.09
N MET A 79 -3.54 -1.89 1.65
CA MET A 79 -2.68 -0.94 0.94
C MET A 79 -2.56 0.34 1.74
N ARG A 80 -1.34 0.85 1.89
CA ARG A 80 -1.03 2.17 2.46
C ARG A 80 -0.20 2.96 1.45
N MET A 81 -0.51 4.24 1.30
CA MET A 81 0.18 5.17 0.42
C MET A 81 0.36 6.52 1.12
N GLY A 82 1.55 7.09 1.00
CA GLY A 82 1.88 8.40 1.55
C GLY A 82 3.09 8.31 2.47
N ASP A 83 3.11 9.13 3.51
CA ASP A 83 4.17 9.16 4.52
C ASP A 83 4.09 7.90 5.40
N LEU A 84 5.02 6.98 5.24
CA LEU A 84 4.96 5.66 5.87
C LEU A 84 5.41 5.67 7.35
N GLY A 85 5.98 6.78 7.83
CA GLY A 85 6.37 6.95 9.25
C GLY A 85 7.35 5.89 9.77
N LEU A 86 8.22 5.39 8.89
CA LEU A 86 9.24 4.36 9.19
C LEU A 86 10.52 4.95 9.80
#